data_AF-A0A832TSY0-F1
#
_entry.id   AF-A0A832TSY0-F1
#
_cell.length_a   1.000
_cell.length_b   1.000
_cell.length_c   1.000
_cell.angle_alpha   90.00
_cell.angle_beta   90.00
_cell.angle_gamma   90.00
#
_symmetry.space_group_name_H-M   'P 1'
#
loop_
_entity.id
_entity.type
_entity.pdbx_description
1 polymer ?
#
loop_
_entity_poly.entity_id
_entity_poly.type
_entity_poly.pdbx_seq_one_letter_code
_entity_poly.pdbx_strand_id
1 'polypeptide(L)'
;MAEVTGFESELKTLLRTGKVVFGSKKTIKMVKTGKVKMVIIASTLRQDLKDDILAYAKISNIPVYQYNGSAYELGTLCGKPFMISTIGVIDPGESRLLEEIKEGAQ
;
A
#
# COMPACT_ATOMS: atom_id res chain seq x y z
N MET A 1 20.67 -11.44 -7.67
CA MET A 1 19.69 -10.34 -7.54
C MET A 1 18.33 -10.98 -7.60
N ALA A 2 17.87 -11.50 -6.46
CA ALA A 2 16.71 -12.38 -6.39
C ALA A 2 15.53 -11.65 -5.71
N GLU A 3 14.36 -11.84 -6.32
CA GLU A 3 13.01 -11.73 -5.73
C GLU A 3 12.38 -10.33 -5.59
N VAL A 4 11.84 -9.82 -6.72
CA VAL A 4 10.75 -8.82 -6.72
C VAL A 4 9.59 -9.25 -7.66
N THR A 5 9.54 -10.50 -8.10
CA THR A 5 8.55 -10.93 -9.11
C THR A 5 7.11 -11.08 -8.56
N GLY A 6 6.93 -11.28 -7.26
CA GLY A 6 5.62 -11.49 -6.61
C GLY A 6 4.83 -10.20 -6.42
N PHE A 7 5.36 -9.25 -5.63
CA PHE A 7 4.67 -8.02 -5.25
C PHE A 7 4.16 -7.21 -6.44
N GLU A 8 4.99 -7.01 -7.49
CA GLU A 8 4.60 -6.21 -8.65
C GLU A 8 3.47 -6.86 -9.46
N SER A 9 3.53 -8.19 -9.60
CA SER A 9 2.51 -8.98 -10.29
C SER A 9 1.19 -8.97 -9.51
N GLU A 10 1.27 -9.19 -8.21
CA GLU A 10 0.12 -9.16 -7.32
C GLU A 10 -0.48 -7.77 -7.20
N LEU A 11 0.34 -6.72 -7.19
CA LEU A 11 -0.13 -5.33 -7.21
C LEU A 11 -0.90 -5.04 -8.49
N LYS A 12 -0.44 -5.54 -9.64
CA LYS A 12 -1.20 -5.43 -10.90
C LYS A 12 -2.52 -6.18 -10.84
N THR A 13 -2.55 -7.38 -10.27
CA THR A 13 -3.80 -8.14 -10.05
C THR A 13 -4.75 -7.36 -9.15
N LEU A 14 -4.28 -6.86 -8.01
CA LEU A 14 -5.01 -6.04 -7.06
C LEU A 14 -5.61 -4.78 -7.71
N LEU A 15 -4.86 -4.12 -8.57
CA LEU A 15 -5.32 -2.95 -9.31
C LEU A 15 -6.39 -3.28 -10.35
N ARG A 16 -6.39 -4.51 -10.87
CA ARG A 16 -7.31 -4.98 -11.91
C ARG A 16 -8.60 -5.57 -11.34
N THR A 17 -8.51 -6.32 -10.25
CA THR A 17 -9.63 -7.10 -9.67
C THR A 17 -10.10 -6.55 -8.32
N GLY A 18 -9.23 -5.84 -7.61
CA GLY A 18 -9.51 -5.26 -6.30
C GLY A 18 -9.92 -3.79 -6.35
N LYS A 19 -10.01 -3.20 -5.16
CA LYS A 19 -10.34 -1.79 -4.96
C LYS A 19 -9.29 -1.12 -4.10
N VAL A 20 -8.64 -0.11 -4.66
CA VAL A 20 -7.60 0.66 -3.98
C VAL A 20 -7.91 2.15 -3.96
N VAL A 21 -7.21 2.85 -3.07
CA VAL A 21 -7.23 4.29 -2.97
C VAL A 21 -5.80 4.84 -2.98
N PHE A 22 -5.57 5.90 -3.73
CA PHE A 22 -4.26 6.53 -3.85
C PHE A 22 -4.19 7.81 -3.03
N GLY A 23 -3.02 8.07 -2.46
CA GLY A 23 -2.67 9.32 -1.79
C GLY A 23 -2.86 9.29 -0.28
N SER A 24 -1.87 9.83 0.44
CA SER A 24 -1.74 9.76 1.90
C SER A 24 -2.97 10.31 2.62
N LYS A 25 -3.47 11.49 2.24
CA LYS A 25 -4.65 12.13 2.87
C LYS A 25 -5.90 11.25 2.78
N LYS A 26 -6.14 10.63 1.63
CA LYS A 26 -7.32 9.81 1.39
C LYS A 26 -7.19 8.46 2.09
N THR A 27 -5.99 7.88 2.07
CA THR A 27 -5.68 6.66 2.83
C THR A 27 -5.88 6.87 4.33
N ILE A 28 -5.33 7.93 4.94
CA ILE A 28 -5.52 8.24 6.37
C ILE A 28 -6.99 8.34 6.73
N LYS A 29 -7.80 9.03 5.91
CA LYS A 29 -9.25 9.13 6.13
C LYS A 29 -9.93 7.76 6.10
N MET A 30 -9.54 6.88 5.17
CA MET A 30 -10.14 5.56 5.02
C MET A 30 -9.67 4.58 6.11
N VAL A 31 -8.42 4.68 6.56
CA VAL A 31 -7.85 3.97 7.72
C VAL A 31 -8.65 4.31 8.97
N LYS A 32 -8.89 5.61 9.24
CA LYS A 32 -9.73 6.06 10.38
C LYS A 32 -11.14 5.47 10.36
N THR A 33 -11.70 5.22 9.18
CA THR A 33 -13.04 4.61 9.04
C THR A 33 -13.03 3.08 9.07
N GLY A 34 -11.87 2.44 9.19
CA GLY A 34 -11.74 0.97 9.18
C GLY A 34 -12.08 0.31 7.84
N LYS A 35 -12.15 1.09 6.74
CA LYS A 35 -12.48 0.58 5.40
C LYS A 35 -11.26 0.06 4.64
N VAL A 36 -10.07 0.25 5.19
CA VAL A 36 -8.79 -0.14 4.59
C VAL A 36 -8.34 -1.44 5.24
N LYS A 37 -8.04 -2.44 4.42
CA LYS A 37 -7.50 -3.73 4.86
C LYS A 37 -5.98 -3.72 4.95
N MET A 38 -5.31 -2.85 4.20
CA MET A 38 -3.85 -2.71 4.17
C MET A 38 -3.42 -1.35 3.64
N VAL A 39 -2.24 -0.88 4.07
CA VAL A 39 -1.60 0.32 3.50
C VAL A 39 -0.22 -0.04 2.92
N ILE A 40 0.10 0.52 1.77
CA ILE A 40 1.40 0.42 1.11
C ILE A 40 2.00 1.83 1.08
N ILE A 41 3.25 1.97 1.54
CA ILE A 41 3.99 3.24 1.53
C ILE A 41 5.24 3.14 0.66
N ALA A 42 5.56 4.20 -0.08
CA ALA A 42 6.83 4.32 -0.80
C ALA A 42 7.99 4.57 0.18
N SER A 43 9.20 4.14 -0.17
CA SER A 43 10.41 4.45 0.61
C SER A 43 10.72 5.95 0.67
N THR A 44 10.36 6.67 -0.40
CA THR A 44 10.50 8.13 -0.55
C THR A 44 9.41 8.96 0.18
N LEU A 45 8.49 8.31 0.90
CA LEU A 45 7.44 9.02 1.65
C LEU A 45 8.04 9.88 2.77
N ARG A 46 7.59 11.13 2.87
CA ARG A 46 7.97 12.05 3.97
C ARG A 46 7.73 11.41 5.33
N GLN A 47 8.72 11.50 6.21
CA GLN A 47 8.67 10.85 7.52
C GLN A 47 7.47 11.27 8.37
N ASP A 48 7.09 12.54 8.32
CA ASP A 48 5.89 13.09 8.97
C ASP A 48 4.60 12.33 8.56
N LEU A 49 4.41 12.11 7.26
CA LEU A 49 3.25 11.36 6.75
C LEU A 49 3.34 9.87 7.05
N LYS A 50 4.55 9.31 7.04
CA LYS A 50 4.79 7.91 7.37
C LYS A 50 4.41 7.63 8.82
N ASP A 51 4.83 8.48 9.75
CA ASP A 51 4.52 8.36 11.17
C ASP A 51 3.00 8.45 11.43
N ASP A 52 2.35 9.43 10.80
CA ASP A 52 0.90 9.63 10.88
C ASP A 52 0.14 8.38 10.40
N ILE A 53 0.51 7.82 9.24
CA ILE A 53 -0.08 6.59 8.70
C ILE A 53 0.17 5.40 9.62
N LEU A 54 1.40 5.21 10.11
CA LEU A 54 1.76 4.11 11.01
C LEU A 54 0.98 4.19 12.33
N ALA A 55 0.84 5.37 12.90
CA ALA A 55 0.08 5.58 14.13
C ALA A 55 -1.40 5.19 13.94
N TYR A 56 -2.07 5.69 12.89
CA TYR A 56 -3.46 5.33 12.63
C TYR A 56 -3.63 3.85 12.25
N ALA A 57 -2.71 3.31 11.44
CA ALA A 57 -2.75 1.90 11.07
C ALA A 57 -2.57 0.99 12.28
N LYS A 58 -1.69 1.35 13.23
CA LYS A 58 -1.49 0.61 14.48
C LYS A 58 -2.75 0.60 15.34
N ILE A 59 -3.42 1.75 15.49
CA ILE A 59 -4.69 1.86 16.24
C ILE A 59 -5.80 1.02 15.60
N SER A 60 -5.88 1.03 14.27
CA SER A 60 -6.87 0.25 13.52
C SER A 60 -6.45 -1.20 13.24
N ASN A 61 -5.28 -1.63 13.73
CA ASN A 61 -4.67 -2.93 13.48
C ASN A 61 -4.58 -3.31 11.98
N ILE A 62 -4.28 -2.31 11.14
CA ILE A 62 -4.13 -2.45 9.70
C ILE A 62 -2.64 -2.68 9.38
N PRO A 63 -2.29 -3.72 8.61
CA PRO A 63 -0.91 -3.96 8.17
C PRO A 63 -0.42 -2.86 7.22
N VAL A 64 0.83 -2.44 7.42
CA VAL A 64 1.52 -1.45 6.59
C VAL A 64 2.73 -2.11 5.94
N TYR A 65 2.78 -2.09 4.60
CA TYR A 65 3.92 -2.54 3.84
C TYR A 65 4.75 -1.37 3.33
N GLN A 66 6.05 -1.43 3.58
CA GLN A 66 6.99 -0.48 3.01
C GLN A 66 7.58 -1.02 1.71
N TYR A 67 7.17 -0.43 0.60
CA TYR A 67 7.76 -0.70 -0.69
C TYR A 67 9.12 0.01 -0.81
N ASN A 68 10.15 -0.74 -1.20
CA ASN A 68 11.52 -0.22 -1.28
C ASN A 68 11.73 0.77 -2.44
N GLY A 69 10.90 0.72 -3.48
CA GLY A 69 11.01 1.64 -4.62
C GLY A 69 10.40 3.03 -4.37
N SER A 70 10.65 3.91 -5.32
CA SER A 70 10.25 5.32 -5.26
C SER A 70 8.75 5.52 -5.51
N ALA A 71 8.22 6.69 -5.11
CA ALA A 71 6.83 7.06 -5.40
C ALA A 71 6.53 7.11 -6.91
N TYR A 72 7.56 7.37 -7.72
CA TYR A 72 7.47 7.30 -9.17
C TYR A 72 7.25 5.87 -9.67
N GLU A 73 8.06 4.91 -9.18
CA GLU A 73 7.93 3.48 -9.55
C GLU A 73 6.57 2.92 -9.13
N LEU A 74 6.09 3.22 -7.91
CA LEU A 74 4.73 2.86 -7.51
C LEU A 74 3.66 3.47 -8.42
N GLY A 75 3.83 4.72 -8.85
CA GLY A 75 2.96 5.37 -9.82
C GLY A 75 2.90 4.61 -11.14
N THR A 76 4.06 4.27 -11.68
CA THR A 76 4.21 3.48 -12.91
C THR A 76 3.61 2.08 -12.77
N LEU A 77 3.87 1.37 -11.67
CA LEU A 77 3.27 0.06 -11.38
C LEU A 77 1.75 0.14 -11.27
N CYS A 78 1.23 1.24 -10.73
CA CYS A 78 -0.21 1.52 -10.68
C CYS A 78 -0.83 1.91 -12.03
N GLY A 79 -0.02 2.07 -13.08
CA GLY A 79 -0.48 2.58 -14.37
C GLY A 79 -1.04 4.00 -14.30
N LYS A 80 -0.53 4.84 -13.38
CA LYS A 80 -0.95 6.24 -13.24
C LYS A 80 0.12 7.19 -13.76
N PRO A 81 -0.27 8.29 -14.44
CA PRO A 81 0.67 9.28 -14.96
C PRO A 81 1.23 10.21 -13.88
N PHE A 82 1.07 9.87 -12.60
CA PHE A 82 1.52 10.66 -11.46
C PHE A 82 2.15 9.77 -10.39
N MET A 83 3.07 10.34 -9.62
CA MET A 83 3.73 9.65 -8.51
C MET A 83 2.76 9.34 -7.37
N ILE A 84 2.87 8.15 -6.79
CA ILE A 84 2.02 7.68 -5.71
C ILE A 84 2.91 7.30 -4.53
N SER A 85 2.80 8.09 -3.46
CA SER A 85 3.56 7.88 -2.23
C SER A 85 2.89 6.91 -1.25
N THR A 86 1.57 6.69 -1.39
CA THR A 86 0.77 5.86 -0.49
C THR A 86 -0.41 5.24 -1.24
N ILE A 87 -0.67 3.95 -1.00
CA ILE A 87 -1.82 3.20 -1.51
C ILE A 87 -2.56 2.59 -0.33
N GLY A 88 -3.86 2.82 -0.22
CA GLY A 88 -4.74 2.10 0.69
C GLY A 88 -5.49 1.01 -0.06
N VAL A 89 -5.37 -0.23 0.38
CA VAL A 89 -6.13 -1.36 -0.16
C VAL A 89 -7.46 -1.45 0.59
N ILE A 90 -8.57 -1.23 -0.11
CA ILE A 90 -9.93 -1.37 0.44
C ILE A 90 -10.38 -2.82 0.27
N ASP A 91 -10.18 -3.37 -0.92
CA ASP A 91 -10.47 -4.75 -1.22
C ASP A 91 -9.34 -5.38 -2.05
N PRO A 92 -8.78 -6.53 -1.63
CA PRO A 92 -7.69 -7.15 -2.34
C PRO A 92 -8.12 -7.86 -3.63
N GLY A 93 -9.42 -8.11 -3.83
CA GLY A 93 -9.90 -8.90 -4.96
C GLY A 93 -9.28 -10.30 -4.96
N GLU A 94 -8.66 -10.67 -6.08
CA GLU A 94 -7.96 -11.96 -6.25
C GLU A 94 -6.48 -11.91 -5.83
N SER A 95 -5.99 -10.75 -5.38
CA SER A 95 -4.59 -10.63 -4.99
C SER A 95 -4.32 -11.17 -3.59
N ARG A 96 -3.22 -11.91 -3.48
CA ARG A 96 -2.65 -12.50 -2.27
C ARG A 96 -1.65 -11.59 -1.58
N LEU A 97 -1.49 -10.34 -2.03
CA LEU A 97 -0.66 -9.31 -1.38
C LEU A 97 -0.95 -9.19 0.12
N LEU A 98 -2.22 -9.32 0.51
CA LEU A 98 -2.63 -9.22 1.91
C LEU A 98 -2.05 -10.33 2.78
N GLU A 99 -1.84 -11.51 2.20
CA GLU A 99 -1.33 -12.71 2.87
C GLU A 99 0.19 -12.63 2.97
N GLU A 100 0.88 -12.32 1.86
CA GLU A 100 2.34 -12.22 1.81
C GLU A 100 2.91 -11.18 2.81
N ILE A 101 2.21 -10.06 2.99
CA ILE A 101 2.68 -8.98 3.87
C ILE A 101 2.39 -9.31 5.35
N LYS A 102 1.31 -10.05 5.63
CA LYS A 102 1.03 -10.49 7.01
C LYS A 102 2.10 -11.45 7.53
N GLU A 103 2.74 -12.21 6.64
CA GLU A 103 3.86 -13.10 7.01
C GLU A 103 5.16 -12.33 7.31
N GLY A 104 5.32 -11.10 6.81
CA GLY A 104 6.51 -10.26 7.04
C GLY A 104 6.47 -9.40 8.31
N ALA A 105 5.36 -9.40 9.05
CA ALA A 105 5.22 -8.68 10.32
C ALA A 105 5.45 -9.63 11.51
N GLN A 106 6.68 -10.15 11.63
CA GLN A 106 7.15 -10.87 12.81
C GLN A 106 8.01 -9.97 13.70
#